data_AF-A0A258B4U3-F1
#
_entry.id   AF-A0A258B4U3-F1
#
_cell.length_a   1.000
_cell.length_b   1.000
_cell.length_c   1.000
_cell.angle_alpha   90.00
_cell.angle_beta   90.00
_cell.angle_gamma   90.00
#
_symmetry.space_group_name_H-M   'P 1'
#
loop_
_entity.id
_entity.type
_entity.pdbx_description
1 polymer ?
#
loop_
_entity_poly.entity_id
_entity_poly.type
_entity_poly.pdbx_seq_one_letter_code
_entity_poly.pdbx_strand_id
1 'polypeptide(L)'
;MPQILDTGVHIMHIQLVTQYPENHALAVLIGDGDAMSTGAEKLNTISSGYILGSLKKLGFKSAKGKVQILSALPDQPYTALAVLAAGDLAGLKEADVESVVASLYHATKSAGF
;
A
#
# COMPACT_ATOMS: atom_id res chain seq x y z
N MET A 1 -43.26 -1.95 -5.58
CA MET A 1 -41.86 -2.03 -6.04
C MET A 1 -40.98 -1.58 -4.89
N PRO A 2 -40.19 -2.46 -4.25
CA PRO A 2 -39.31 -2.03 -3.18
C PRO A 2 -38.08 -1.32 -3.79
N GLN A 3 -37.88 -0.07 -3.39
CA GLN A 3 -36.64 0.66 -3.65
C GLN A 3 -35.52 -0.03 -2.86
N ILE A 4 -34.52 -0.56 -3.56
CA ILE A 4 -33.26 -0.97 -2.93
C ILE A 4 -32.54 0.32 -2.57
N LEU A 5 -32.56 0.66 -1.28
CA LEU A 5 -31.68 1.66 -0.71
C LEU A 5 -30.26 1.11 -0.81
N ASP A 6 -29.47 1.62 -1.76
CA ASP A 6 -28.03 1.46 -1.76
C ASP A 6 -27.49 2.11 -0.48
N THR A 7 -27.20 1.30 0.53
CA THR A 7 -26.70 1.76 1.83
C THR A 7 -25.23 2.16 1.78
N GLY A 8 -24.58 2.19 0.60
CA GLY A 8 -23.21 2.71 0.45
C GLY A 8 -22.18 1.97 1.29
N VAL A 9 -22.49 0.76 1.76
CA VAL A 9 -21.53 -0.09 2.45
C VAL A 9 -20.61 -0.66 1.38
N HIS A 10 -19.47 0.00 1.18
CA HIS A 10 -18.37 -0.55 0.39
C HIS A 10 -17.84 -1.78 1.12
N ILE A 11 -18.37 -2.96 0.80
CA ILE A 11 -17.87 -4.23 1.32
C ILE A 11 -16.49 -4.46 0.71
N MET A 12 -15.44 -4.45 1.54
CA MET A 12 -14.10 -4.82 1.10
C MET A 12 -14.06 -6.34 0.92
N HIS A 13 -13.88 -6.78 -0.32
CA HIS A 13 -13.67 -8.19 -0.65
C HIS A 13 -12.20 -8.55 -0.48
N ILE A 14 -11.89 -9.40 0.50
CA ILE A 14 -10.53 -9.92 0.72
C ILE A 14 -10.44 -11.30 0.08
N GLN A 15 -9.50 -11.46 -0.85
CA GLN A 15 -9.23 -12.73 -1.53
C GLN A 15 -7.74 -13.00 -1.55
N LEU A 16 -7.36 -14.25 -1.26
CA LEU A 16 -6.01 -14.71 -1.55
C LEU A 16 -5.94 -15.03 -3.05
N VAL A 17 -5.02 -14.38 -3.75
CA VAL A 17 -4.85 -14.53 -5.19
C VAL A 17 -3.47 -15.09 -5.51
N THR A 18 -3.38 -15.92 -6.55
CA THR A 18 -2.10 -16.41 -7.12
C THR A 18 -1.71 -15.68 -8.40
N GLN A 19 -2.65 -14.90 -8.94
CA GLN A 19 -2.47 -14.03 -10.10
C GLN A 19 -3.08 -12.67 -9.79
N TYR A 20 -2.38 -11.61 -10.15
CA TYR A 20 -2.89 -10.26 -9.97
C TYR A 20 -3.88 -9.91 -11.09
N PRO A 21 -4.98 -9.21 -10.80
CA PRO A 21 -5.85 -8.69 -11.85
C PRO A 21 -5.11 -7.65 -12.69
N GLU A 22 -5.53 -7.49 -13.94
CA GLU A 22 -5.06 -6.38 -14.79
C GLU A 22 -5.46 -5.05 -14.13
N ASN A 23 -4.59 -4.04 -14.23
CA ASN A 23 -4.82 -2.70 -13.68
C ASN A 23 -5.05 -2.63 -12.16
N HIS A 24 -4.13 -3.21 -11.38
CA HIS A 24 -4.21 -3.19 -9.91
C HIS A 24 -3.24 -2.19 -9.27
N ALA A 25 -3.59 -1.70 -8.08
CA ALA A 25 -2.63 -1.09 -7.17
C ALA A 25 -1.96 -2.16 -6.30
N LEU A 26 -0.66 -2.07 -6.12
CA LEU A 26 0.11 -2.93 -5.22
C LEU A 26 0.40 -2.17 -3.91
N ALA A 27 0.32 -2.84 -2.77
CA ALA A 27 0.64 -2.27 -1.47
C ALA A 27 1.89 -2.94 -0.87
N VAL A 28 2.81 -2.15 -0.33
CA VAL A 28 4.04 -2.62 0.32
C VAL A 28 4.29 -1.89 1.64
N LEU A 29 4.97 -2.55 2.57
CA LEU A 29 5.27 -2.00 3.90
C LEU A 29 6.72 -1.53 3.99
N ILE A 30 6.91 -0.37 4.61
CA ILE A 30 8.19 0.19 5.02
C ILE A 30 8.11 0.54 6.50
N GLY A 31 9.18 0.29 7.22
CA GLY A 31 9.34 0.59 8.63
C GLY A 31 10.29 1.73 8.91
N ASP A 32 10.61 1.87 10.19
CA ASP A 32 11.54 2.89 10.68
C ASP A 32 12.93 2.73 10.04
N GLY A 33 13.59 3.87 9.79
CA GLY A 33 14.94 3.88 9.23
C GLY A 33 15.06 3.30 7.81
N ASP A 34 14.01 3.43 7.00
CA ASP A 34 13.91 2.86 5.64
C ASP A 34 13.91 1.31 5.61
N ALA A 35 13.62 0.64 6.74
CA ALA A 35 13.47 -0.81 6.77
C ALA A 35 12.36 -1.25 5.80
N MET A 36 12.60 -2.23 4.95
CA MET A 36 11.62 -2.68 3.97
C MET A 36 11.08 -4.05 4.36
N SER A 37 9.80 -4.31 4.11
CA SER A 37 9.31 -5.68 4.16
C SER A 37 9.97 -6.50 3.05
N THR A 38 10.03 -7.83 3.20
CA THR A 38 10.65 -8.70 2.19
C THR A 38 10.05 -8.52 0.79
N GLY A 39 8.73 -8.26 0.70
CA GLY A 39 8.08 -7.92 -0.57
C GLY A 39 8.55 -6.58 -1.15
N ALA A 40 8.67 -5.56 -0.29
CA ALA A 40 9.17 -4.24 -0.67
C ALA A 40 10.64 -4.28 -1.12
N GLU A 41 11.50 -5.04 -0.44
CA GLU A 41 12.92 -5.20 -0.80
C GLU A 41 13.10 -5.83 -2.17
N LYS A 42 12.39 -6.94 -2.43
CA LYS A 42 12.41 -7.62 -3.73
C LYS A 42 11.94 -6.69 -4.84
N LEU A 43 10.84 -5.97 -4.61
CA LEU A 43 10.30 -5.04 -5.59
C LEU A 43 11.23 -3.85 -5.83
N ASN A 44 11.83 -3.30 -4.78
CA ASN A 44 12.80 -2.22 -4.89
C ASN A 44 14.05 -2.68 -5.65
N THR A 45 14.50 -3.91 -5.44
CA THR A 45 15.65 -4.49 -6.16
C THR A 45 15.35 -4.64 -7.66
N ILE A 46 14.20 -5.22 -8.00
CA ILE A 46 13.80 -5.43 -9.41
C ILE A 46 13.58 -4.09 -10.12
N SER A 47 13.09 -3.07 -9.40
CA SER A 47 12.92 -1.71 -9.91
C SER A 47 14.19 -0.83 -9.79
N SER A 48 15.37 -1.42 -9.62
CA SER A 48 16.66 -0.71 -9.56
C SER A 48 16.71 0.41 -8.50
N GLY A 49 16.07 0.20 -7.35
CA GLY A 49 16.03 1.15 -6.23
C GLY A 49 14.98 2.26 -6.36
N TYR A 50 14.05 2.16 -7.31
CA TYR A 50 13.05 3.19 -7.60
C TYR A 50 12.23 3.60 -6.37
N ILE A 51 11.81 2.65 -5.54
CA ILE A 51 10.92 2.90 -4.40
C ILE A 51 11.64 3.79 -3.38
N LEU A 52 12.82 3.37 -2.89
CA LEU A 52 13.60 4.17 -1.94
C LEU A 52 14.01 5.51 -2.54
N GLY A 53 14.44 5.52 -3.81
CA GLY A 53 14.83 6.75 -4.49
C GLY A 53 13.69 7.77 -4.56
N SER A 54 12.47 7.30 -4.88
CA SER A 54 11.28 8.15 -4.96
C SER A 54 10.86 8.67 -3.59
N LEU A 55 10.84 7.82 -2.57
CA LEU A 55 10.51 8.22 -1.20
C LEU A 55 11.49 9.25 -0.65
N LYS A 56 12.79 9.08 -0.88
CA LYS A 56 13.82 10.05 -0.48
C LYS A 56 13.64 11.39 -1.18
N LYS A 57 13.36 11.39 -2.49
CA LYS A 57 13.09 12.62 -3.26
C LYS A 57 11.85 13.36 -2.74
N LEU A 58 10.83 12.62 -2.29
CA LEU A 58 9.61 13.18 -1.70
C LEU A 58 9.79 13.60 -0.23
N GLY A 59 10.95 13.34 0.38
CA GLY A 59 11.16 13.59 1.81
C GLY A 59 10.23 12.75 2.70
N PHE A 60 9.80 11.59 2.21
CA PHE A 60 8.93 10.69 2.96
C PHE A 60 9.63 10.23 4.24
N LYS A 61 8.91 10.32 5.35
CA LYS A 61 9.37 9.83 6.65
C LYS A 61 8.45 8.71 7.07
N SER A 62 9.00 7.52 7.31
CA SER A 62 8.30 6.26 7.61
C SER A 62 7.58 6.22 8.97
N ALA A 63 6.95 7.31 9.38
CA ALA A 63 6.12 7.35 10.57
C ALA A 63 4.84 6.54 10.35
N LYS A 64 4.51 5.68 11.33
CA LYS A 64 3.35 4.80 11.32
C LYS A 64 2.07 5.49 10.83
N GLY A 65 1.33 4.83 9.94
CA GLY A 65 0.05 5.29 9.39
C GLY A 65 0.16 6.23 8.19
N LYS A 66 1.38 6.60 7.78
CA LYS A 66 1.57 7.35 6.54
C LYS A 66 1.47 6.43 5.33
N VAL A 67 0.78 6.90 4.31
CA VAL A 67 0.70 6.24 3.00
C VAL A 67 1.22 7.19 1.94
N GLN A 68 2.08 6.69 1.06
CA GLN A 68 2.52 7.39 -0.13
C GLN A 68 2.14 6.55 -1.35
N ILE A 69 1.40 7.16 -2.28
CA ILE A 69 1.12 6.54 -3.57
C ILE A 69 2.21 6.98 -4.54
N LEU A 70 2.85 6.01 -5.19
CA LEU A 70 3.82 6.21 -6.27
C LEU A 70 3.22 5.69 -7.57
N SER A 71 3.51 6.35 -8.68
CA SER A 71 3.19 5.84 -10.00
C SER A 71 4.03 4.60 -10.30
N ALA A 72 3.46 3.63 -10.99
CA ALA A 72 4.24 2.52 -11.51
C ALA A 72 5.22 2.98 -12.59
N LEU A 73 6.36 2.30 -12.69
CA LEU A 73 7.22 2.40 -13.87
C LEU A 73 6.55 1.68 -15.05
N PRO A 74 6.87 2.04 -16.32
CA PRO A 74 6.21 1.48 -17.50
C PRO A 74 6.30 -0.04 -17.65
N ASP A 75 7.28 -0.68 -17.00
CA ASP A 75 7.58 -2.11 -17.05
C ASP A 75 7.02 -2.91 -15.87
N GLN A 76 6.29 -2.26 -14.96
CA GLN A 76 5.72 -2.90 -13.77
C GLN A 76 4.31 -3.46 -14.03
N PRO A 77 3.94 -4.58 -13.40
CA PRO A 77 2.64 -5.23 -13.63
C PRO A 77 1.47 -4.55 -12.89
N TYR A 78 1.73 -3.53 -12.07
CA TYR A 78 0.74 -2.74 -11.33
C TYR A 78 0.68 -1.32 -11.88
N THR A 79 -0.43 -0.60 -11.65
CA THR A 79 -0.62 0.78 -12.11
C THR A 79 -0.21 1.81 -11.07
N ALA A 80 -0.30 1.45 -9.79
CA ALA A 80 0.08 2.29 -8.67
C ALA A 80 0.73 1.44 -7.57
N LEU A 81 1.67 2.05 -6.83
CA LEU A 81 2.30 1.44 -5.68
C LEU A 81 1.96 2.26 -4.43
N ALA A 82 1.18 1.68 -3.52
CA ALA A 82 0.93 2.22 -2.20
C ALA A 82 2.05 1.77 -1.24
N VAL A 83 2.83 2.73 -0.76
CA VAL A 83 3.86 2.52 0.26
C VAL A 83 3.28 2.89 1.61
N LEU A 84 3.23 1.93 2.53
CA LEU A 84 2.67 2.09 3.87
C LEU A 84 3.78 2.10 4.91
N ALA A 85 3.82 3.16 5.70
CA ALA A 85 4.68 3.25 6.86
C ALA A 85 4.06 2.52 8.05
N ALA A 86 4.74 1.49 8.54
CA ALA A 86 4.25 0.61 9.59
C ALA A 86 5.02 0.74 10.93
N GLY A 87 6.09 1.54 10.98
CA GLY A 87 6.96 1.66 12.17
C GLY A 87 7.90 0.46 12.30
N ASP A 88 8.11 -0.06 13.51
CA ASP A 88 8.92 -1.25 13.73
C ASP A 88 8.28 -2.51 13.10
N LEU A 89 8.81 -2.95 11.96
CA LEU A 89 8.32 -4.14 11.25
C LEU A 89 8.53 -5.43 12.04
N ALA A 90 9.56 -5.52 12.88
CA ALA A 90 9.85 -6.72 13.66
C ALA A 90 8.92 -6.83 14.89
N GLY A 91 8.45 -5.68 15.38
CA GLY A 91 7.62 -5.55 16.58
C GLY A 91 6.14 -5.27 16.33
N LEU A 92 5.63 -5.46 15.10
CA LEU A 92 4.23 -5.15 14.76
C LEU A 92 3.25 -5.88 15.68
N LYS A 93 2.41 -5.10 16.37
CA LYS A 93 1.30 -5.59 17.19
C LYS A 93 -0.01 -5.46 16.43
N GLU A 94 -1.06 -6.09 16.94
CA GLU A 94 -2.40 -6.06 16.36
C GLU A 94 -2.90 -4.62 16.11
N ALA A 95 -2.81 -3.75 17.11
CA ALA A 95 -3.17 -2.34 16.96
C ALA A 95 -2.32 -1.56 15.94
N ASP A 96 -1.11 -2.06 15.62
CA ASP A 96 -0.29 -1.49 14.56
C ASP A 96 -0.81 -1.90 13.18
N VAL A 97 -1.15 -3.18 13.02
CA VAL A 97 -1.72 -3.72 11.78
C VAL A 97 -3.06 -3.06 11.47
N GLU A 98 -3.96 -2.96 12.45
CA GLU A 98 -5.26 -2.31 12.26
C GLU A 98 -5.12 -0.86 11.78
N SER A 99 -4.23 -0.10 12.43
CA SER A 99 -3.95 1.29 12.07
C SER A 99 -3.39 1.43 10.65
N VAL A 100 -2.48 0.55 10.25
CA VAL A 100 -1.89 0.54 8.90
C VAL A 100 -2.93 0.17 7.85
N VAL A 101 -3.76 -0.86 8.10
CA VAL A 101 -4.82 -1.29 7.18
C VAL A 101 -5.91 -0.22 7.05
N ALA A 102 -6.29 0.43 8.15
CA ALA A 102 -7.23 1.55 8.10
C ALA A 102 -6.68 2.71 7.27
N SER A 103 -5.39 3.02 7.43
CA SER A 103 -4.71 4.05 6.64
C SER A 103 -4.67 3.68 5.15
N LEU A 104 -4.43 2.41 4.82
CA LEU A 104 -4.52 1.91 3.45
C LEU A 104 -5.91 2.15 2.86
N TYR A 105 -6.95 1.71 3.57
CA TYR A 105 -8.34 1.85 3.12
C TYR A 105 -8.70 3.31 2.82
N HIS A 106 -8.34 4.23 3.72
CA HIS A 106 -8.62 5.65 3.51
C HIS A 106 -7.81 6.24 2.35
N ALA A 107 -6.55 5.84 2.20
CA ALA A 107 -5.71 6.30 1.10
C ALA A 107 -6.21 5.80 -0.26
N THR A 108 -6.58 4.52 -0.38
CA THR A 108 -7.10 3.94 -1.63
C THR A 108 -8.44 4.56 -2.00
N LYS A 109 -9.36 4.66 -1.05
CA LYS A 109 -10.66 5.30 -1.27
C LYS A 109 -10.54 6.75 -1.73
N SER A 110 -9.62 7.50 -1.12
CA SER A 110 -9.38 8.91 -1.51
C SER A 110 -8.73 9.04 -2.88
N ALA A 111 -7.97 8.04 -3.31
CA ALA A 111 -7.34 7.98 -4.62
C ALA A 111 -8.28 7.46 -5.73
N GLY A 112 -9.52 7.10 -5.39
CA GLY A 112 -10.54 6.63 -6.34
C GLY A 112 -10.46 5.13 -6.66
N PHE A 113 -9.80 4.34 -5.81
CA PHE A 113 -9.82 2.88 -5.85
C PHE A 113 -10.95 2.30 -4.99
#